data_AF-A0A1B7UTP2-F1
#
_entry.id   AF-A0A1B7UTP2-F1
#
_cell.length_a   1.000
_cell.length_b   1.000
_cell.length_c   1.000
_cell.angle_alpha   90.00
_cell.angle_beta   90.00
_cell.angle_gamma   90.00
#
_symmetry.space_group_name_H-M   'P 1'
#
loop_
_entity.id
_entity.type
_entity.pdbx_description
1 polymer ?
#
loop_
_entity_poly.entity_id
_entity_poly.type
_entity_poly.pdbx_seq_one_letter_code
_entity_poly.pdbx_strand_id
1 'polypeptide(L)'
;MANQQHLNLLRSGAVTWIEWRNKNSQIEIDLSSANLLGENLRGANLQGVNLNKVNLAHALLVRTNFSYANLSNAIFYQAKLIAANLSKANLSIANLSGAILTHADLSYGNFIGADLSGANLENAMINDANLIGTDLQNANLKNADLSASQLIRSNLSFATLIAANLITANLSEANLYEAELMTAQLYQANLHKANLSKAHLGNAFLSKANLTEANLTEADLSFANLKGANLAGANLQGANLRGANLQGANLKGTILEKIN
;
A
#
# COMPACT_ATOMS: atom_id res chain seq x y z
N MET A 1 -20.86 -11.95 15.81
CA MET A 1 -20.38 -13.32 16.14
C MET A 1 -20.77 -14.18 14.97
N ALA A 2 -19.83 -14.88 14.36
CA ALA A 2 -20.04 -15.59 13.12
C ALA A 2 -21.27 -16.51 13.12
N ASN A 3 -22.07 -16.42 12.07
CA ASN A 3 -23.16 -17.35 11.83
C ASN A 3 -22.57 -18.74 11.47
N GLN A 4 -22.83 -19.74 12.31
CA GLN A 4 -22.25 -21.07 12.15
C GLN A 4 -22.73 -21.80 10.89
N GLN A 5 -23.97 -21.55 10.45
CA GLN A 5 -24.49 -22.13 9.21
C GLN A 5 -23.77 -21.55 7.99
N HIS A 6 -23.60 -20.23 7.94
CA HIS A 6 -22.84 -19.57 6.87
C HIS A 6 -21.37 -20.03 6.87
N LEU A 7 -20.77 -20.19 8.05
CA LEU A 7 -19.40 -20.67 8.18
C LEU A 7 -19.23 -22.10 7.66
N ASN A 8 -20.13 -23.01 8.03
CA ASN A 8 -20.11 -24.39 7.54
C ASN A 8 -20.32 -24.46 6.03
N LEU A 9 -21.20 -23.61 5.50
CA LEU A 9 -21.44 -23.50 4.07
C LEU A 9 -20.20 -22.99 3.33
N LEU A 10 -19.52 -21.96 3.85
CA LEU A 10 -18.27 -21.47 3.26
C LEU A 10 -17.20 -22.58 3.23
N ARG A 11 -17.08 -23.36 4.31
CA ARG A 11 -16.17 -24.50 4.41
C ARG A 11 -16.50 -25.66 3.49
N SER A 12 -17.75 -25.76 3.01
CA SER A 12 -18.14 -26.77 2.02
C SER A 12 -17.55 -26.53 0.63
N GLY A 13 -16.91 -25.38 0.41
CA GLY A 13 -16.18 -25.05 -0.80
C GLY A 13 -16.75 -23.85 -1.55
N ALA A 14 -15.90 -23.19 -2.34
CA ALA A 14 -16.24 -21.96 -3.05
C ALA A 14 -17.44 -22.12 -4.00
N VAL A 15 -17.57 -23.26 -4.69
CA VAL A 15 -18.69 -23.52 -5.61
C VAL A 15 -20.02 -23.52 -4.87
N THR A 16 -20.15 -24.35 -3.83
CA THR A 16 -21.36 -24.44 -3.00
C THR A 16 -21.70 -23.10 -2.37
N TRP A 17 -20.70 -22.37 -1.88
CA TRP A 17 -20.86 -21.02 -1.35
C TRP A 17 -21.42 -20.04 -2.38
N ILE A 18 -20.86 -20.03 -3.59
CA ILE A 18 -21.29 -19.13 -4.68
C ILE A 18 -22.72 -19.46 -5.11
N GLU A 19 -23.06 -20.73 -5.29
CA GLU A 19 -24.42 -21.14 -5.67
C GLU A 19 -25.46 -20.71 -4.63
N TRP A 20 -25.13 -20.87 -3.34
CA TRP A 20 -26.01 -20.41 -2.27
C TRP A 20 -26.12 -18.89 -2.23
N ARG A 21 -25.01 -18.15 -2.37
CA ARG A 21 -25.00 -16.67 -2.43
C ARG A 21 -25.89 -16.14 -3.55
N ASN A 22 -25.84 -16.77 -4.73
CA ASN A 22 -26.66 -16.35 -5.87
C ASN A 22 -28.17 -16.51 -5.61
N LYS A 23 -28.56 -17.52 -4.83
CA LYS A 23 -29.96 -17.74 -4.44
C LYS A 23 -30.39 -16.88 -3.25
N ASN A 24 -29.44 -16.36 -2.48
CA ASN A 24 -29.66 -15.68 -1.21
C ASN A 24 -29.04 -14.27 -1.19
N SER A 25 -29.11 -13.54 -2.31
CA SER A 25 -28.40 -12.26 -2.49
C SER A 25 -28.84 -11.16 -1.51
N GLN A 26 -30.01 -11.29 -0.89
CA GLN A 26 -30.56 -10.35 0.09
C GLN A 26 -30.12 -10.66 1.54
N ILE A 27 -29.51 -11.83 1.78
CA ILE A 27 -29.10 -12.22 3.13
C ILE A 27 -27.80 -11.53 3.47
N GLU A 28 -27.82 -10.73 4.54
CA GLU A 28 -26.62 -10.18 5.13
C GLU A 28 -25.80 -11.29 5.81
N ILE A 29 -24.50 -11.32 5.52
CA ILE A 29 -23.62 -12.37 5.97
C ILE A 29 -22.67 -11.81 7.02
N ASP A 30 -22.79 -12.32 8.24
CA ASP A 30 -21.87 -12.07 9.33
C ASP A 30 -20.98 -13.29 9.61
N LEU A 31 -19.70 -13.14 9.31
CA LEU A 31 -18.60 -14.05 9.64
C LEU A 31 -17.59 -13.37 10.59
N SER A 32 -18.01 -12.30 11.29
CA SER A 32 -17.16 -11.60 12.24
C SER A 32 -16.63 -12.52 13.33
N SER A 33 -15.34 -12.36 13.64
CA SER A 33 -14.61 -13.17 14.61
C SER A 33 -14.56 -14.68 14.30
N ALA A 34 -14.92 -15.11 13.08
CA ALA A 34 -14.73 -16.50 12.68
C ALA A 34 -13.23 -16.86 12.66
N ASN A 35 -12.93 -18.11 13.01
CA ASN A 35 -11.60 -18.67 12.81
C ASN A 35 -11.56 -19.46 11.51
N LEU A 36 -10.86 -18.89 10.52
CA LEU A 36 -10.61 -19.43 9.18
C LEU A 36 -9.09 -19.57 8.93
N LEU A 37 -8.32 -19.77 9.99
CA LEU A 37 -6.87 -19.97 9.92
C LEU A 37 -6.54 -21.15 8.99
N GLY A 38 -5.65 -20.91 8.02
CA GLY A 38 -5.17 -21.92 7.07
C GLY A 38 -6.23 -22.44 6.09
N GLU A 39 -7.45 -21.90 6.10
CA GLU A 39 -8.53 -22.39 5.25
C GLU A 39 -8.25 -22.13 3.76
N ASN A 40 -8.79 -23.01 2.92
CA ASN A 40 -8.74 -22.86 1.48
C ASN A 40 -10.03 -22.24 0.95
N LEU A 41 -9.99 -20.93 0.68
CA LEU A 41 -11.15 -20.16 0.20
C LEU A 41 -10.90 -19.60 -1.20
N ARG A 42 -10.07 -20.28 -2.00
CA ARG A 42 -9.73 -19.87 -3.37
C ARG A 42 -11.00 -19.63 -4.19
N GLY A 43 -11.09 -18.46 -4.81
CA GLY A 43 -12.22 -18.08 -5.66
C GLY A 43 -13.54 -17.83 -4.92
N ALA A 44 -13.59 -17.92 -3.58
CA ALA A 44 -14.81 -17.66 -2.84
C ALA A 44 -15.31 -16.21 -3.05
N ASN A 45 -16.62 -16.03 -3.17
CA ASN A 45 -17.25 -14.72 -3.27
C ASN A 45 -17.68 -14.19 -1.89
N LEU A 46 -16.78 -13.48 -1.22
CA LEU A 46 -16.98 -12.83 0.08
C LEU A 46 -17.28 -11.32 -0.06
N GLN A 47 -17.80 -10.89 -1.21
CA GLN A 47 -18.15 -9.49 -1.46
C GLN A 47 -19.16 -8.98 -0.42
N GLY A 48 -18.87 -7.81 0.18
CA GLY A 48 -19.75 -7.16 1.14
C GLY A 48 -19.98 -7.93 2.44
N VAL A 49 -19.26 -9.04 2.68
CA VAL A 49 -19.43 -9.83 3.90
C VAL A 49 -18.83 -9.09 5.09
N ASN A 50 -19.50 -9.16 6.25
CA ASN A 50 -18.90 -8.71 7.50
C ASN A 50 -17.93 -9.77 8.01
N LEU A 51 -16.64 -9.45 7.94
CA LEU A 51 -15.49 -10.26 8.34
C LEU A 51 -14.65 -9.53 9.40
N ASN A 52 -15.26 -8.61 10.16
CA ASN A 52 -14.57 -7.88 11.22
C ASN A 52 -13.92 -8.87 12.20
N LYS A 53 -12.63 -8.66 12.53
CA LYS A 53 -11.86 -9.53 13.44
C LYS A 53 -11.74 -11.00 13.01
N VAL A 54 -12.01 -11.33 11.75
CA VAL A 54 -11.84 -12.70 11.26
C VAL A 54 -10.37 -13.09 11.33
N ASN A 55 -10.09 -14.34 11.71
CA ASN A 55 -8.74 -14.90 11.59
C ASN A 55 -8.61 -15.67 10.28
N LEU A 56 -7.83 -15.15 9.34
CA LEU A 56 -7.48 -15.71 8.05
C LEU A 56 -5.95 -15.92 7.91
N ALA A 57 -5.23 -15.99 9.03
CA ALA A 57 -3.78 -16.23 9.01
C ALA A 57 -3.46 -17.51 8.22
N HIS A 58 -2.45 -17.45 7.36
CA HIS A 58 -2.00 -18.53 6.48
C HIS A 58 -3.06 -19.09 5.49
N ALA A 59 -4.23 -18.45 5.36
CA ALA A 59 -5.28 -18.94 4.47
C ALA A 59 -4.89 -18.83 2.97
N LEU A 60 -5.47 -19.72 2.14
CA LEU A 60 -5.35 -19.67 0.68
C LEU A 60 -6.55 -18.90 0.10
N LEU A 61 -6.31 -17.65 -0.29
CA LEU A 61 -7.31 -16.67 -0.72
C LEU A 61 -7.12 -16.23 -2.18
N VAL A 62 -6.52 -17.10 -3.00
CA VAL A 62 -6.21 -16.79 -4.39
C VAL A 62 -7.51 -16.54 -5.15
N ARG A 63 -7.60 -15.38 -5.82
CA ARG A 63 -8.79 -14.91 -6.56
C ARG A 63 -10.07 -14.83 -5.73
N THR A 64 -9.97 -14.76 -4.40
CA THR A 64 -11.13 -14.54 -3.53
C THR A 64 -11.63 -13.10 -3.70
N ASN A 65 -12.95 -12.93 -3.80
CA ASN A 65 -13.57 -11.62 -3.91
C ASN A 65 -13.98 -11.11 -2.52
N PHE A 66 -13.25 -10.16 -1.99
CA PHE A 66 -13.54 -9.40 -0.76
C PHE A 66 -14.02 -7.97 -1.05
N SER A 67 -14.36 -7.63 -2.30
CA SER A 67 -14.76 -6.25 -2.61
C SER A 67 -15.90 -5.79 -1.70
N TYR A 68 -15.86 -4.55 -1.24
CA TYR A 68 -16.82 -3.98 -0.28
C TYR A 68 -16.92 -4.69 1.09
N ALA A 69 -16.12 -5.71 1.38
CA ALA A 69 -16.21 -6.43 2.65
C ALA A 69 -15.75 -5.56 3.82
N ASN A 70 -16.33 -5.79 5.00
CA ASN A 70 -15.81 -5.24 6.24
C ASN A 70 -14.78 -6.21 6.82
N LEU A 71 -13.50 -5.90 6.64
CA LEU A 71 -12.32 -6.65 7.08
C LEU A 71 -11.55 -5.93 8.18
N SER A 72 -12.18 -4.94 8.84
CA SER A 72 -11.50 -4.19 9.89
C SER A 72 -11.05 -5.12 11.02
N ASN A 73 -9.83 -4.91 11.53
CA ASN A 73 -9.19 -5.77 12.53
C ASN A 73 -9.03 -7.25 12.12
N ALA A 74 -9.20 -7.61 10.83
CA ALA A 74 -8.97 -8.97 10.37
C ALA A 74 -7.48 -9.34 10.43
N ILE A 75 -7.20 -10.63 10.58
CA ILE A 75 -5.84 -11.17 10.61
C ILE A 75 -5.60 -11.96 9.32
N PHE A 76 -4.73 -11.46 8.45
CA PHE A 76 -4.24 -12.06 7.22
C PHE A 76 -2.75 -12.41 7.29
N TYR A 77 -2.17 -12.50 8.48
CA TYR A 77 -0.76 -12.83 8.69
C TYR A 77 -0.32 -13.99 7.77
N GLN A 78 0.64 -13.73 6.89
CA GLN A 78 1.16 -14.69 5.90
C GLN A 78 0.11 -15.40 5.03
N ALA A 79 -1.08 -14.82 4.85
CA ALA A 79 -2.10 -15.36 3.96
C ALA A 79 -1.72 -15.14 2.48
N LYS A 80 -2.26 -15.98 1.59
CA LYS A 80 -2.01 -15.90 0.14
C LYS A 80 -3.21 -15.30 -0.58
N LEU A 81 -3.17 -14.01 -0.85
CA LEU A 81 -4.20 -13.21 -1.54
C LEU A 81 -3.86 -12.92 -3.01
N ILE A 82 -3.14 -13.82 -3.68
CA ILE A 82 -2.72 -13.63 -5.08
C ILE A 82 -3.95 -13.38 -5.96
N ALA A 83 -3.95 -12.24 -6.68
CA ALA A 83 -5.06 -11.80 -7.53
C ALA A 83 -6.42 -11.74 -6.82
N ALA A 84 -6.45 -11.59 -5.49
CA ALA A 84 -7.69 -11.34 -4.76
C ALA A 84 -8.24 -9.94 -5.07
N ASN A 85 -9.57 -9.80 -5.00
CA ASN A 85 -10.21 -8.50 -5.13
C ASN A 85 -10.59 -7.98 -3.75
N LEU A 86 -9.86 -6.98 -3.26
CA LEU A 86 -10.07 -6.22 -2.02
C LEU A 86 -10.57 -4.80 -2.30
N SER A 87 -10.98 -4.50 -3.54
CA SER A 87 -11.39 -3.15 -3.92
C SER A 87 -12.53 -2.64 -3.05
N LYS A 88 -12.43 -1.40 -2.59
CA LYS A 88 -13.42 -0.74 -1.70
C LYS A 88 -13.68 -1.47 -0.37
N ALA A 89 -12.87 -2.47 -0.02
CA ALA A 89 -13.01 -3.15 1.26
C ALA A 89 -12.48 -2.26 2.40
N ASN A 90 -13.01 -2.46 3.60
CA ASN A 90 -12.52 -1.81 4.80
C ASN A 90 -11.56 -2.74 5.56
N LEU A 91 -10.25 -2.48 5.48
CA LEU A 91 -9.17 -3.19 6.16
C LEU A 91 -8.51 -2.33 7.26
N SER A 92 -9.21 -1.35 7.83
CA SER A 92 -8.64 -0.53 8.89
C SER A 92 -8.17 -1.40 10.07
N ILE A 93 -6.93 -1.16 10.51
CA ILE A 93 -6.28 -1.88 11.63
C ILE A 93 -6.18 -3.40 11.38
N ALA A 94 -6.29 -3.86 10.13
CA ALA A 94 -6.07 -5.26 9.79
C ALA A 94 -4.57 -5.60 9.83
N ASN A 95 -4.24 -6.84 10.20
CA ASN A 95 -2.87 -7.35 10.12
C ASN A 95 -2.69 -8.18 8.85
N LEU A 96 -1.98 -7.66 7.86
CA LEU A 96 -1.57 -8.33 6.64
C LEU A 96 -0.04 -8.52 6.58
N SER A 97 0.66 -8.48 7.71
CA SER A 97 2.11 -8.64 7.73
C SER A 97 2.55 -9.96 7.09
N GLY A 98 3.55 -9.88 6.22
CA GLY A 98 4.06 -11.00 5.43
C GLY A 98 3.07 -11.64 4.45
N ALA A 99 1.90 -11.06 4.22
CA ALA A 99 0.92 -11.61 3.28
C ALA A 99 1.41 -11.48 1.82
N ILE A 100 0.94 -12.39 0.95
CA ILE A 100 1.26 -12.38 -0.48
C ILE A 100 0.06 -11.85 -1.26
N LEU A 101 0.16 -10.61 -1.74
CA LEU A 101 -0.88 -9.84 -2.43
C LEU A 101 -0.50 -9.53 -3.89
N THR A 102 0.41 -10.30 -4.50
CA THR A 102 0.84 -10.04 -5.88
C THR A 102 -0.36 -10.02 -6.83
N HIS A 103 -0.45 -9.00 -7.69
CA HIS A 103 -1.56 -8.77 -8.63
C HIS A 103 -2.95 -8.59 -7.98
N ALA A 104 -3.04 -8.40 -6.65
CA ALA A 104 -4.31 -8.14 -6.00
C ALA A 104 -4.84 -6.75 -6.35
N ASP A 105 -6.16 -6.59 -6.29
CA ASP A 105 -6.85 -5.32 -6.44
C ASP A 105 -7.24 -4.78 -5.06
N LEU A 106 -6.55 -3.76 -4.59
CA LEU A 106 -6.78 -3.04 -3.33
C LEU A 106 -7.36 -1.64 -3.58
N SER A 107 -7.75 -1.33 -4.82
CA SER A 107 -8.13 0.02 -5.24
C SER A 107 -9.30 0.56 -4.43
N TYR A 108 -9.26 1.84 -4.06
CA TYR A 108 -10.28 2.49 -3.23
C TYR A 108 -10.50 1.86 -1.83
N GLY A 109 -9.66 0.92 -1.40
CA GLY A 109 -9.78 0.29 -0.09
C GLY A 109 -9.37 1.21 1.05
N ASN A 110 -9.86 0.94 2.26
CA ASN A 110 -9.46 1.63 3.48
C ASN A 110 -8.49 0.78 4.30
N PHE A 111 -7.26 1.23 4.46
CA PHE A 111 -6.16 0.54 5.17
C PHE A 111 -5.61 1.39 6.32
N ILE A 112 -6.36 2.37 6.82
CA ILE A 112 -5.90 3.24 7.91
C ILE A 112 -5.38 2.40 9.08
N GLY A 113 -4.12 2.62 9.45
CA GLY A 113 -3.45 1.93 10.55
C GLY A 113 -3.30 0.41 10.38
N ALA A 114 -3.49 -0.13 9.17
CA ALA A 114 -3.22 -1.53 8.89
C ALA A 114 -1.71 -1.82 8.91
N ASP A 115 -1.36 -3.07 9.19
CA ASP A 115 0.00 -3.59 9.13
C ASP A 115 0.18 -4.41 7.86
N LEU A 116 0.95 -3.90 6.90
CA LEU A 116 1.40 -4.58 5.68
C LEU A 116 2.93 -4.77 5.69
N SER A 117 3.56 -4.78 6.87
CA SER A 117 5.00 -4.96 6.99
C SER A 117 5.45 -6.29 6.37
N GLY A 118 6.48 -6.23 5.52
CA GLY A 118 7.01 -7.38 4.78
C GLY A 118 6.04 -8.02 3.78
N ALA A 119 4.89 -7.42 3.49
CA ALA A 119 3.94 -7.95 2.53
C ALA A 119 4.49 -7.87 1.09
N ASN A 120 4.12 -8.83 0.25
CA ASN A 120 4.45 -8.80 -1.17
C ASN A 120 3.27 -8.30 -2.00
N LEU A 121 3.34 -7.04 -2.45
CA LEU A 121 2.36 -6.31 -3.24
C LEU A 121 2.85 -6.07 -4.69
N GLU A 122 3.79 -6.89 -5.19
CA GLU A 122 4.29 -6.75 -6.56
C GLU A 122 3.14 -6.78 -7.58
N ASN A 123 3.14 -5.80 -8.49
CA ASN A 123 2.10 -5.60 -9.51
C ASN A 123 0.66 -5.43 -8.95
N ALA A 124 0.48 -5.09 -7.66
CA ALA A 124 -0.83 -4.86 -7.10
C ALA A 124 -1.42 -3.51 -7.55
N MET A 125 -2.75 -3.44 -7.65
CA MET A 125 -3.48 -2.18 -7.85
C MET A 125 -3.89 -1.63 -6.49
N ILE A 126 -3.42 -0.45 -6.14
CA ILE A 126 -3.61 0.23 -4.85
C ILE A 126 -4.00 1.71 -5.09
N ASN A 127 -4.42 2.03 -6.31
CA ASN A 127 -4.79 3.39 -6.69
C ASN A 127 -6.01 3.86 -5.90
N ASP A 128 -6.03 5.15 -5.57
CA ASP A 128 -7.07 5.80 -4.77
C ASP A 128 -7.32 5.19 -3.37
N ALA A 129 -6.46 4.28 -2.89
CA ALA A 129 -6.61 3.68 -1.57
C ALA A 129 -6.24 4.64 -0.45
N ASN A 130 -6.84 4.45 0.73
CA ASN A 130 -6.51 5.18 1.94
C ASN A 130 -5.54 4.37 2.80
N LEU A 131 -4.27 4.76 2.81
CA LEU A 131 -3.15 4.12 3.51
C LEU A 131 -2.58 5.03 4.62
N ILE A 132 -3.41 5.89 5.21
CA ILE A 132 -2.96 6.83 6.24
C ILE A 132 -2.49 6.05 7.48
N GLY A 133 -1.25 6.30 7.91
CA GLY A 133 -0.66 5.65 9.07
C GLY A 133 -0.45 4.14 8.92
N THR A 134 -0.54 3.60 7.71
CA THR A 134 -0.30 2.18 7.42
C THR A 134 1.19 1.84 7.57
N ASP A 135 1.50 0.68 8.13
CA ASP A 135 2.86 0.16 8.13
C ASP A 135 3.11 -0.67 6.86
N LEU A 136 4.08 -0.25 6.06
CA LEU A 136 4.55 -0.88 4.82
C LEU A 136 6.06 -1.14 4.89
N GLN A 137 6.63 -1.18 6.10
CA GLN A 137 8.05 -1.43 6.30
C GLN A 137 8.46 -2.75 5.62
N ASN A 138 9.58 -2.75 4.88
CA ASN A 138 10.07 -3.91 4.12
C ASN A 138 9.09 -4.47 3.07
N ALA A 139 7.98 -3.79 2.76
CA ALA A 139 7.03 -4.29 1.78
C ALA A 139 7.62 -4.26 0.36
N ASN A 140 7.26 -5.24 -0.47
CA ASN A 140 7.58 -5.24 -1.89
C ASN A 140 6.41 -4.65 -2.69
N LEU A 141 6.56 -3.43 -3.18
CA LEU A 141 5.62 -2.66 -3.99
C LEU A 141 6.13 -2.47 -5.43
N LYS A 142 7.06 -3.32 -5.89
CA LYS A 142 7.62 -3.23 -7.24
C LYS A 142 6.49 -3.26 -8.29
N ASN A 143 6.54 -2.31 -9.22
CA ASN A 143 5.53 -2.09 -10.27
C ASN A 143 4.08 -1.92 -9.77
N ALA A 144 3.84 -1.70 -8.47
CA ALA A 144 2.49 -1.51 -7.96
C ALA A 144 1.94 -0.15 -8.43
N ASP A 145 0.62 -0.08 -8.62
CA ASP A 145 -0.07 1.16 -8.89
C ASP A 145 -0.60 1.77 -7.60
N LEU A 146 0.05 2.82 -7.10
CA LEU A 146 -0.36 3.61 -5.94
C LEU A 146 -0.84 5.01 -6.35
N SER A 147 -1.18 5.23 -7.63
CA SER A 147 -1.60 6.56 -8.10
C SER A 147 -2.80 7.10 -7.30
N ALA A 148 -2.76 8.39 -7.00
CA ALA A 148 -3.75 9.11 -6.19
C ALA A 148 -4.01 8.57 -4.75
N SER A 149 -3.26 7.57 -4.29
CA SER A 149 -3.41 7.00 -2.94
C SER A 149 -3.04 8.00 -1.83
N GLN A 150 -3.61 7.81 -0.64
CA GLN A 150 -3.33 8.62 0.56
C GLN A 150 -2.38 7.86 1.48
N LEU A 151 -1.10 8.19 1.48
CA LEU A 151 -0.01 7.56 2.24
C LEU A 151 0.48 8.45 3.40
N ILE A 152 -0.33 9.39 3.85
CA ILE A 152 0.05 10.38 4.88
C ILE A 152 0.49 9.64 6.15
N ARG A 153 1.68 9.99 6.68
CA ARG A 153 2.26 9.37 7.89
C ARG A 153 2.41 7.83 7.83
N SER A 154 2.39 7.24 6.64
CA SER A 154 2.69 5.81 6.47
C SER A 154 4.17 5.52 6.71
N ASN A 155 4.48 4.28 7.09
CA ASN A 155 5.86 3.81 7.22
C ASN A 155 6.23 2.94 6.03
N LEU A 156 7.03 3.47 5.11
CA LEU A 156 7.58 2.79 3.93
C LEU A 156 9.10 2.55 4.07
N SER A 157 9.64 2.56 5.29
CA SER A 157 11.08 2.34 5.48
C SER A 157 11.51 0.99 4.91
N PHE A 158 12.63 0.97 4.19
CA PHE A 158 13.18 -0.21 3.52
C PHE A 158 12.24 -0.87 2.49
N ALA A 159 11.15 -0.20 2.09
CA ALA A 159 10.22 -0.75 1.10
C ALA A 159 10.81 -0.71 -0.32
N THR A 160 10.45 -1.70 -1.13
CA THR A 160 10.80 -1.72 -2.57
C THR A 160 9.67 -1.10 -3.39
N LEU A 161 9.89 0.08 -3.96
CA LEU A 161 8.96 0.82 -4.82
C LEU A 161 9.52 0.98 -6.25
N ILE A 162 10.44 0.11 -6.66
CA ILE A 162 11.07 0.16 -7.99
C ILE A 162 9.98 0.12 -9.06
N ALA A 163 10.00 1.12 -9.95
CA ALA A 163 9.04 1.30 -11.03
C ALA A 163 7.55 1.38 -10.58
N ALA A 164 7.28 1.65 -9.29
CA ALA A 164 5.93 1.88 -8.80
C ALA A 164 5.34 3.17 -9.37
N ASN A 165 4.03 3.18 -9.62
CA ASN A 165 3.28 4.36 -10.00
C ASN A 165 2.77 5.08 -8.74
N LEU A 166 3.29 6.27 -8.46
CA LEU A 166 2.92 7.15 -7.34
C LEU A 166 2.43 8.52 -7.85
N ILE A 167 1.96 8.58 -9.10
CA ILE A 167 1.48 9.82 -9.72
C ILE A 167 0.37 10.40 -8.84
N THR A 168 0.51 11.67 -8.44
CA THR A 168 -0.42 12.40 -7.57
C THR A 168 -0.68 11.78 -6.18
N ALA A 169 0.06 10.75 -5.79
CA ALA A 169 -0.06 10.15 -4.46
C ALA A 169 0.35 11.15 -3.37
N ASN A 170 -0.29 11.04 -2.21
CA ASN A 170 -0.02 11.91 -1.06
C ASN A 170 0.79 11.19 0.01
N LEU A 171 2.11 11.36 -0.03
CA LEU A 171 3.10 10.84 0.91
C LEU A 171 3.55 11.89 1.95
N SER A 172 2.74 12.91 2.25
CA SER A 172 3.13 13.93 3.22
C SER A 172 3.41 13.30 4.59
N GLU A 173 4.53 13.68 5.21
CA GLU A 173 5.00 13.13 6.49
C GLU A 173 5.23 11.61 6.49
N ALA A 174 5.27 10.95 5.32
CA ALA A 174 5.57 9.52 5.23
C ALA A 174 7.05 9.24 5.52
N ASN A 175 7.34 8.07 6.08
CA ASN A 175 8.71 7.61 6.31
C ASN A 175 9.17 6.68 5.18
N LEU A 176 10.05 7.14 4.31
CA LEU A 176 10.69 6.41 3.22
C LEU A 176 12.21 6.20 3.46
N TYR A 177 12.64 6.11 4.73
CA TYR A 177 14.04 5.84 5.08
C TYR A 177 14.57 4.60 4.36
N GLU A 178 15.68 4.74 3.63
CA GLU A 178 16.30 3.65 2.85
C GLU A 178 15.34 2.90 1.91
N ALA A 179 14.27 3.56 1.43
CA ALA A 179 13.36 2.96 0.46
C ALA A 179 13.97 2.95 -0.96
N GLU A 180 13.65 1.93 -1.74
CA GLU A 180 14.11 1.74 -3.12
C GLU A 180 13.07 2.30 -4.09
N LEU A 181 13.29 3.51 -4.62
CA LEU A 181 12.37 4.21 -5.54
C LEU A 181 12.96 4.37 -6.95
N MET A 182 13.95 3.56 -7.34
CA MET A 182 14.57 3.64 -8.66
C MET A 182 13.50 3.55 -9.75
N THR A 183 13.53 4.49 -10.71
CA THR A 183 12.58 4.59 -11.83
C THR A 183 11.10 4.78 -11.44
N ALA A 184 10.78 5.02 -10.16
CA ALA A 184 9.40 5.25 -9.71
C ALA A 184 8.78 6.51 -10.35
N GLN A 185 7.48 6.46 -10.61
CA GLN A 185 6.73 7.57 -11.20
C GLN A 185 6.11 8.43 -10.10
N LEU A 186 6.67 9.62 -9.84
CA LEU A 186 6.26 10.51 -8.75
C LEU A 186 5.76 11.87 -9.29
N TYR A 187 5.24 11.91 -10.53
CA TYR A 187 4.74 13.14 -11.13
C TYR A 187 3.63 13.74 -10.27
N GLN A 188 3.82 14.99 -9.85
CA GLN A 188 2.91 15.72 -8.94
C GLN A 188 2.62 15.02 -7.60
N ALA A 189 3.45 14.07 -7.17
CA ALA A 189 3.32 13.47 -5.85
C ALA A 189 3.57 14.52 -4.74
N ASN A 190 2.85 14.39 -3.62
CA ASN A 190 3.08 15.22 -2.45
C ASN A 190 3.96 14.49 -1.44
N LEU A 191 5.18 14.94 -1.26
CA LEU A 191 6.20 14.44 -0.32
C LEU A 191 6.57 15.51 0.71
N HIS A 192 5.65 16.45 0.99
CA HIS A 192 5.85 17.48 2.01
C HIS A 192 6.25 16.84 3.35
N LYS A 193 7.37 17.27 3.93
CA LYS A 193 7.93 16.71 5.18
C LYS A 193 8.16 15.20 5.19
N ALA A 194 8.20 14.54 4.03
CA ALA A 194 8.52 13.13 3.96
C ALA A 194 9.98 12.89 4.39
N ASN A 195 10.22 11.78 5.09
CA ASN A 195 11.58 11.34 5.39
C ASN A 195 12.07 10.42 4.27
N LEU A 196 12.91 10.93 3.38
CA LEU A 196 13.55 10.20 2.28
C LEU A 196 15.06 10.04 2.54
N SER A 197 15.50 10.11 3.80
CA SER A 197 16.93 9.98 4.09
C SER A 197 17.45 8.62 3.63
N LYS A 198 18.57 8.64 2.93
CA LYS A 198 19.21 7.49 2.27
C LYS A 198 18.32 6.74 1.26
N ALA A 199 17.21 7.31 0.81
CA ALA A 199 16.37 6.68 -0.20
C ALA A 199 17.10 6.63 -1.56
N HIS A 200 16.87 5.57 -2.33
CA HIS A 200 17.43 5.39 -3.67
C HIS A 200 16.40 5.82 -4.73
N LEU A 201 16.53 7.05 -5.22
CA LEU A 201 15.66 7.70 -6.20
C LEU A 201 16.32 7.82 -7.59
N GLY A 202 17.34 7.01 -7.87
CA GLY A 202 18.04 7.02 -9.14
C GLY A 202 17.08 6.87 -10.33
N ASN A 203 17.15 7.78 -11.30
CA ASN A 203 16.27 7.85 -12.47
C ASN A 203 14.75 8.00 -12.14
N ALA A 204 14.37 8.40 -10.93
CA ALA A 204 12.97 8.61 -10.57
C ALA A 204 12.34 9.82 -11.29
N PHE A 205 11.04 9.76 -11.57
CA PHE A 205 10.30 10.81 -12.27
C PHE A 205 9.55 11.72 -11.28
N LEU A 206 10.22 12.73 -10.75
CA LEU A 206 9.72 13.66 -9.72
C LEU A 206 9.24 15.00 -10.28
N SER A 207 8.90 15.07 -11.58
CA SER A 207 8.49 16.33 -12.20
C SER A 207 7.27 16.93 -11.49
N LYS A 208 7.35 18.21 -11.11
CA LYS A 208 6.33 18.94 -10.36
C LYS A 208 5.96 18.32 -8.99
N ALA A 209 6.76 17.42 -8.45
CA ALA A 209 6.54 16.89 -7.10
C ALA A 209 6.72 17.98 -6.04
N ASN A 210 5.96 17.87 -4.94
CA ASN A 210 6.12 18.72 -3.77
C ASN A 210 7.01 18.05 -2.74
N LEU A 211 8.24 18.49 -2.61
CA LEU A 211 9.26 18.00 -1.67
C LEU A 211 9.57 19.05 -0.58
N THR A 212 8.66 19.98 -0.31
CA THR A 212 8.91 21.05 0.67
C THR A 212 9.18 20.47 2.04
N GLU A 213 10.24 20.95 2.69
CA GLU A 213 10.69 20.50 4.02
C GLU A 213 10.97 18.98 4.11
N ALA A 214 11.12 18.29 2.99
CA ALA A 214 11.47 16.87 2.98
C ALA A 214 12.91 16.65 3.48
N ASN A 215 13.14 15.55 4.19
CA ASN A 215 14.48 15.11 4.54
C ASN A 215 15.03 14.20 3.44
N LEU A 216 15.97 14.68 2.64
CA LEU A 216 16.67 13.96 1.58
C LEU A 216 18.15 13.73 1.93
N THR A 217 18.50 13.75 3.22
CA THR A 217 19.89 13.54 3.67
C THR A 217 20.42 12.22 3.12
N GLU A 218 21.58 12.24 2.47
CA GLU A 218 22.24 11.07 1.87
C GLU A 218 21.39 10.32 0.81
N ALA A 219 20.31 10.92 0.29
CA ALA A 219 19.50 10.29 -0.74
C ALA A 219 20.23 10.25 -2.10
N ASP A 220 20.05 9.17 -2.86
CA ASP A 220 20.53 9.10 -4.25
C ASP A 220 19.46 9.60 -5.23
N LEU A 221 19.64 10.81 -5.75
CA LEU A 221 18.79 11.43 -6.77
C LEU A 221 19.48 11.44 -8.14
N SER A 222 20.48 10.58 -8.36
CA SER A 222 21.22 10.59 -9.63
C SER A 222 20.30 10.35 -10.82
N PHE A 223 20.46 11.18 -11.85
CA PHE A 223 19.65 11.17 -13.07
C PHE A 223 18.13 11.33 -12.84
N ALA A 224 17.68 11.72 -11.65
CA ALA A 224 16.27 11.94 -11.37
C ALA A 224 15.72 13.15 -12.14
N ASN A 225 14.47 13.07 -12.58
CA ASN A 225 13.80 14.18 -13.24
C ASN A 225 13.00 15.02 -12.23
N LEU A 226 13.60 16.10 -11.74
CA LEU A 226 13.03 17.05 -10.78
C LEU A 226 12.48 18.32 -11.46
N LYS A 227 12.19 18.28 -12.77
CA LYS A 227 11.72 19.46 -13.51
C LYS A 227 10.48 20.07 -12.85
N GLY A 228 10.57 21.35 -12.46
CA GLY A 228 9.50 22.08 -11.80
C GLY A 228 9.12 21.59 -10.39
N ALA A 229 9.91 20.71 -9.77
CA ALA A 229 9.66 20.24 -8.41
C ALA A 229 9.86 21.36 -7.38
N ASN A 230 9.12 21.30 -6.26
CA ASN A 230 9.25 22.25 -5.17
C ASN A 230 10.03 21.64 -4.00
N LEU A 231 11.30 22.01 -3.83
CA LEU A 231 12.16 21.52 -2.74
C LEU A 231 12.40 22.59 -1.66
N ALA A 232 11.53 23.59 -1.54
CA ALA A 232 11.78 24.67 -0.59
C ALA A 232 11.92 24.14 0.85
N GLY A 233 12.99 24.52 1.54
CA GLY A 233 13.30 24.05 2.88
C GLY A 233 13.74 22.58 2.99
N ALA A 234 13.90 21.84 1.88
CA ALA A 234 14.33 20.44 1.94
C ALA A 234 15.78 20.31 2.43
N ASN A 235 16.06 19.27 3.20
CA ASN A 235 17.42 18.94 3.62
C ASN A 235 18.07 17.99 2.61
N LEU A 236 19.05 18.46 1.85
CA LEU A 236 19.77 17.75 0.79
C LEU A 236 21.21 17.41 1.20
N GLN A 237 21.54 17.47 2.49
CA GLN A 237 22.90 17.22 2.97
C GLN A 237 23.40 15.83 2.53
N GLY A 238 24.49 15.79 1.76
CA GLY A 238 25.06 14.54 1.25
C GLY A 238 24.24 13.86 0.15
N ALA A 239 23.17 14.47 -0.36
CA ALA A 239 22.37 13.90 -1.44
C ALA A 239 23.17 13.88 -2.75
N ASN A 240 23.07 12.77 -3.50
CA ASN A 240 23.69 12.65 -4.82
C ASN A 240 22.75 13.18 -5.91
N LEU A 241 23.04 14.38 -6.45
CA LEU A 241 22.26 15.00 -7.53
C LEU A 241 22.90 14.85 -8.92
N ARG A 242 23.88 13.94 -9.08
CA ARG A 242 24.61 13.78 -10.35
C ARG A 242 23.64 13.52 -11.51
N GLY A 243 23.65 14.41 -12.50
CA GLY A 243 22.82 14.27 -13.70
C GLY A 243 21.32 14.53 -13.50
N ALA A 244 20.88 14.97 -12.31
CA ALA A 244 19.48 15.28 -12.06
C ALA A 244 19.02 16.49 -12.89
N ASN A 245 17.80 16.42 -13.43
CA ASN A 245 17.19 17.55 -14.14
C ASN A 245 16.45 18.45 -13.15
N LEU A 246 17.06 19.58 -12.79
CA LEU A 246 16.51 20.59 -11.87
C LEU A 246 15.87 21.79 -12.59
N GLN A 247 15.57 21.69 -13.89
CA GLN A 247 15.02 22.82 -14.65
C GLN A 247 13.72 23.34 -13.99
N GLY A 248 13.73 24.60 -13.55
CA GLY A 248 12.57 25.23 -12.91
C GLY A 248 12.24 24.71 -11.51
N ALA A 249 13.10 23.92 -10.88
CA ALA A 249 12.90 23.47 -9.51
C ALA A 249 13.07 24.63 -8.52
N ASN A 250 12.25 24.68 -7.48
CA ASN A 250 12.38 25.64 -6.39
C ASN A 250 13.31 25.09 -5.31
N LEU A 251 14.51 25.68 -5.18
CA LEU A 251 15.53 25.29 -4.20
C LEU A 251 15.66 26.31 -3.04
N LYS A 252 14.68 27.19 -2.85
CA LYS A 252 14.77 28.23 -1.81
C LYS A 252 14.88 27.61 -0.42
N GLY A 253 15.95 27.95 0.31
CA GLY A 253 16.15 27.51 1.69
C GLY A 253 16.50 26.03 1.83
N THR A 254 16.91 25.35 0.75
CA THR A 254 17.45 24.00 0.87
C THR A 254 18.72 23.98 1.71
N ILE A 255 18.91 22.96 2.52
CA ILE A 255 20.10 22.75 3.34
C ILE A 255 21.05 21.81 2.59
N LEU A 256 22.28 22.24 2.31
CA LEU A 256 23.27 21.45 1.55
C LEU A 256 24.46 20.98 2.41
N GLU A 257 24.72 21.65 3.53
CA GLU A 257 25.86 21.40 4.42
C GLU A 257 25.38 21.23 5.85
N LYS A 258 26.16 20.53 6.69
CA LYS A 258 25.92 20.51 8.14
C LYS A 258 26.09 21.93 8.67
N ILE A 259 25.08 22.44 9.37
CA ILE A 259 25.25 23.63 10.20
C ILE A 259 26.09 23.18 11.41
N ASN A 260 27.35 23.58 11.44
CA ASN A 260 28.28 23.33 12.55
C ASN A 260 27.89 24.08 13.82
#